data_AF-A0A1D6P2N4-F1
#
_entry.id   AF-A0A1D6P2N4-F1
#
_cell.length_a   1.000
_cell.length_b   1.000
_cell.length_c   1.000
_cell.angle_alpha   90.00
_cell.angle_beta   90.00
_cell.angle_gamma   90.00
#
_symmetry.space_group_name_H-M   'P 1'
#
loop_
_entity.id
_entity.type
_entity.pdbx_description
1 polymer ?
#
loop_
_entity_poly.entity_id
_entity_poly.type
_entity_poly.pdbx_seq_one_letter_code
_entity_poly.pdbx_strand_id
1 'polypeptide(L)'
;MIRELLISFRKATGQKPLRIIFYRDGVSEGQFYQVLLYELDAIRKACASLEPNYQPPVTFVVVQKRHHTRLFTNNHKDRSSMDKSGNILPGSVSMASKAWPHYFN
;
A
#
# COMPACT_ATOMS: atom_id res chain seq x y z
N MET A 1 -15.63 -10.52 2.11
CA MET A 1 -14.36 -9.95 2.62
C MET A 1 -14.45 -8.46 2.98
N ILE A 2 -14.36 -7.49 2.05
CA ILE A 2 -14.28 -6.04 2.41
C ILE A 2 -15.48 -5.56 3.24
N ARG A 3 -16.70 -5.93 2.83
CA ARG A 3 -17.93 -5.57 3.55
C ARG A 3 -17.93 -6.06 5.00
N GLU A 4 -17.48 -7.29 5.23
CA GLU A 4 -17.42 -7.88 6.57
C GLU A 4 -16.41 -7.15 7.45
N LEU A 5 -15.26 -6.74 6.90
CA LEU A 5 -14.27 -5.94 7.59
C LEU A 5 -14.82 -4.56 7.99
N LEU A 6 -15.56 -3.90 7.09
CA LEU A 6 -16.22 -2.62 7.40
C LEU A 6 -17.29 -2.76 8.50
N ILE A 7 -18.06 -3.85 8.49
CA ILE A 7 -19.03 -4.16 9.55
C ILE A 7 -18.31 -4.43 10.87
N SER A 8 -17.24 -5.23 10.85
CA SER A 8 -16.43 -5.54 12.03
C SER A 8 -15.83 -4.27 12.63
N PHE A 9 -15.28 -3.39 11.81
CA PHE A 9 -14.75 -2.10 12.24
C PHE A 9 -15.82 -1.25 12.93
N ARG A 10 -17.02 -1.15 12.34
CA ARG A 10 -18.12 -0.39 12.94
C ARG A 10 -18.59 -1.00 14.25
N LYS A 11 -18.64 -2.33 14.36
CA LYS A 11 -18.97 -3.03 15.60
C LYS A 11 -17.93 -2.75 16.70
N ALA A 12 -16.65 -2.70 16.35
CA ALA A 12 -15.57 -2.49 17.32
C ALA A 12 -15.42 -1.03 17.76
N THR A 13 -15.65 -0.07 16.86
CA THR A 13 -15.37 1.36 17.10
C THR A 13 -16.62 2.21 17.29
N GLY A 14 -17.81 1.69 16.97
CA GLY A 14 -19.06 2.44 16.90
C GLY A 14 -19.16 3.36 15.66
N GLN A 15 -18.08 3.52 14.89
CA GLN A 15 -18.02 4.44 13.74
C GLN A 15 -17.68 3.71 12.45
N LYS A 16 -18.07 4.29 11.31
CA LYS A 16 -17.62 3.85 9.99
C LYS A 16 -16.26 4.49 9.65
N PRO A 17 -15.36 3.82 8.92
CA PRO A 17 -14.10 4.43 8.51
C PRO A 17 -14.34 5.69 7.67
N LEU A 18 -13.66 6.78 8.00
CA LEU A 18 -13.69 8.00 7.19
C LEU A 18 -12.69 7.97 6.02
N ARG A 19 -11.69 7.08 6.09
CA ARG A 19 -10.67 6.85 5.08
C ARG A 19 -10.29 5.38 5.06
N ILE A 20 -9.96 4.86 3.89
CA ILE A 20 -9.47 3.49 3.71
C ILE A 20 -8.05 3.56 3.14
N ILE A 21 -7.10 2.90 3.79
CA ILE A 21 -5.75 2.68 3.25
C ILE A 21 -5.65 1.19 2.92
N PHE A 22 -5.43 0.87 1.65
CA PHE A 22 -5.47 -0.49 1.15
C PHE A 22 -4.09 -0.89 0.62
N TYR A 23 -3.42 -1.80 1.33
CA TYR A 23 -2.13 -2.35 0.92
C TYR A 23 -2.33 -3.65 0.13
N ARG A 24 -2.01 -3.63 -1.16
CA ARG A 24 -2.12 -4.80 -2.05
C ARG A 24 -0.75 -5.39 -2.35
N ASP A 25 -0.46 -6.56 -1.82
CA ASP A 25 0.80 -7.30 -2.06
C ASP A 25 0.68 -8.31 -3.23
N GLY A 26 1.77 -8.58 -3.93
CA GLY A 26 1.82 -9.69 -4.89
C GLY A 26 1.10 -9.45 -6.21
N VAL A 27 1.17 -8.22 -6.73
CA VAL A 27 0.72 -7.89 -8.08
C VAL A 27 1.96 -7.67 -8.95
N SER A 28 1.94 -8.19 -10.18
CA SER A 28 2.97 -7.89 -11.18
C SER A 28 2.71 -6.51 -11.81
N GLU A 29 3.77 -5.81 -12.21
CA GLU A 29 3.69 -4.44 -12.74
C GLU A 29 2.69 -4.29 -13.90
N GLY A 30 2.73 -5.21 -14.87
CA GLY A 30 1.80 -5.23 -16.00
C GLY A 30 0.32 -5.47 -15.64
N GLN A 31 0.01 -5.82 -14.39
CA GLN A 31 -1.35 -6.05 -13.90
C GLN A 31 -1.84 -4.95 -12.96
N PHE A 32 -1.01 -3.95 -12.61
CA PHE A 32 -1.34 -2.93 -11.61
C PHE A 32 -2.67 -2.25 -11.90
N TYR A 33 -2.86 -1.78 -13.13
CA TYR A 33 -4.05 -1.02 -13.49
C TYR A 33 -5.33 -1.87 -13.44
N GLN A 34 -5.29 -3.09 -13.97
CA GLN A 34 -6.45 -3.99 -13.95
C GLN A 34 -6.84 -4.39 -12.53
N VAL A 35 -5.85 -4.74 -11.69
CA VAL A 35 -6.11 -5.09 -10.29
C VAL A 35 -6.61 -3.88 -9.51
N LEU A 36 -6.04 -2.70 -9.73
CA LEU A 36 -6.52 -1.46 -9.12
C LEU A 36 -7.99 -1.20 -9.43
N LEU A 37 -8.38 -1.24 -10.72
CA LEU A 37 -9.77 -0.98 -11.12
C LEU A 37 -10.74 -1.98 -10.50
N TYR A 38 -10.39 -3.28 -10.55
CA TYR A 38 -11.24 -4.34 -10.02
C TYR A 38 -11.42 -4.25 -8.50
N GLU A 39 -10.33 -4.08 -7.76
CA GLU A 39 -10.35 -4.04 -6.30
C GLU A 39 -10.96 -2.73 -5.78
N LEU A 40 -10.69 -1.59 -6.44
CA LEU A 40 -11.27 -0.31 -6.05
C LEU A 40 -12.79 -0.29 -6.27
N ASP A 41 -13.27 -0.88 -7.38
CA ASP A 41 -14.70 -1.06 -7.61
C ASP A 41 -15.34 -1.96 -6.54
N ALA A 42 -14.68 -3.06 -6.16
CA ALA A 42 -15.14 -3.94 -5.09
C ALA A 42 -15.22 -3.19 -3.73
N ILE A 43 -14.24 -2.35 -3.40
CA ILE A 43 -14.26 -1.50 -2.20
C ILE A 43 -15.44 -0.52 -2.25
N ARG A 44 -15.65 0.17 -3.38
CA ARG A 44 -16.75 1.13 -3.55
C ARG A 44 -18.12 0.47 -3.44
N LYS A 45 -18.32 -0.68 -4.08
CA LYS A 45 -19.54 -1.48 -3.97
C LYS A 45 -19.80 -1.93 -2.53
N ALA A 46 -18.76 -2.36 -1.82
CA ALA A 46 -18.89 -2.72 -0.41
C ALA A 46 -19.34 -1.52 0.45
N CYS A 47 -18.76 -0.33 0.24
CA CYS A 47 -19.16 0.89 0.96
C CYS A 47 -20.62 1.27 0.64
N ALA A 48 -21.00 1.32 -0.64
CA ALA A 48 -22.36 1.65 -1.06
C ALA A 48 -23.41 0.64 -0.55
N SER A 49 -23.04 -0.63 -0.37
CA SER A 49 -23.93 -1.65 0.18
C SER A 49 -24.23 -1.50 1.68
N LEU A 50 -23.45 -0.68 2.40
CA LEU A 50 -23.65 -0.44 3.83
C LEU A 50 -24.51 0.79 4.10
N GLU A 51 -24.34 1.85 3.32
CA GLU A 51 -25.08 3.08 3.45
C GLU A 51 -25.08 3.84 2.11
N PRO A 52 -26.24 4.38 1.68
CA PRO A 52 -26.29 5.26 0.52
C PRO A 52 -25.30 6.42 0.67
N ASN A 53 -24.60 6.77 -0.41
CA ASN A 53 -23.62 7.86 -0.46
C ASN A 53 -22.36 7.69 0.44
N TYR A 54 -22.15 6.53 1.07
CA TYR A 54 -20.90 6.28 1.79
C TYR A 54 -19.75 6.01 0.81
N GLN A 55 -18.93 7.04 0.58
CA GLN A 55 -17.80 7.01 -0.34
C GLN A 55 -16.54 7.59 0.32
N PRO A 56 -15.92 6.86 1.28
CA PRO A 56 -14.70 7.33 1.92
C PRO A 56 -13.55 7.39 0.89
N PRO A 57 -12.63 8.37 0.99
CA PRO A 57 -11.41 8.37 0.20
C PRO A 57 -10.61 7.09 0.41
N VAL A 58 -10.10 6.53 -0.68
CA VAL A 58 -9.29 5.29 -0.68
C VAL A 58 -7.88 5.62 -1.17
N THR A 59 -6.89 5.33 -0.34
CA THR A 59 -5.48 5.31 -0.74
C THR A 59 -5.10 3.87 -1.07
N PHE A 60 -4.82 3.59 -2.33
CA PHE A 60 -4.43 2.25 -2.79
C PHE A 60 -2.91 2.18 -2.95
N VAL A 61 -2.26 1.31 -2.17
CA VAL A 61 -0.81 1.15 -2.16
C VAL A 61 -0.47 -0.25 -2.62
N VAL A 62 0.16 -0.36 -3.79
CA VAL A 62 0.72 -1.64 -4.26
C VAL A 62 2.07 -1.85 -3.58
N VAL A 63 2.21 -3.01 -2.93
CA VAL A 63 3.45 -3.42 -2.26
C VAL A 63 4.12 -4.49 -3.10
N GLN A 64 5.37 -4.26 -3.50
CA GLN A 64 6.14 -5.22 -4.30
C GLN A 64 7.38 -5.65 -3.52
N LYS A 65 7.35 -6.86 -2.91
CA LYS A 65 8.50 -7.40 -2.16
C LYS A 65 9.48 -8.17 -3.06
N ARG A 66 8.98 -8.78 -4.13
CA ARG A 66 9.77 -9.61 -5.05
C ARG A 66 10.19 -8.79 -6.27
N HIS A 67 11.14 -7.90 -6.09
CA HIS A 67 11.74 -7.08 -7.16
C HIS A 67 13.26 -7.23 -7.20
N HIS A 68 13.86 -6.84 -8.33
CA HIS A 68 15.31 -6.88 -8.52
C HIS A 68 16.04 -5.62 -8.05
N THR A 69 15.32 -4.60 -7.57
CA THR A 69 15.94 -3.43 -6.92
C THR A 69 16.71 -3.87 -5.66
N ARG A 70 17.94 -3.37 -5.52
CA ARG A 70 18.82 -3.58 -4.37
C ARG A 70 19.32 -2.22 -3.90
N LEU A 71 19.34 -2.03 -2.59
CA LEU A 71 19.81 -0.80 -1.94
C LEU A 71 21.03 -1.13 -1.09
N PHE A 72 22.04 -0.27 -1.16
CA PHE A 72 23.30 -0.43 -0.44
C PHE A 72 23.69 0.91 0.18
N THR A 73 24.48 0.86 1.27
CA THR A 73 25.08 2.07 1.84
C THR A 73 26.19 2.58 0.92
N ASN A 74 26.33 3.90 0.80
CA ASN A 74 27.35 4.50 -0.05
C ASN A 74 28.77 4.33 0.53
N ASN A 75 28.89 4.13 1.85
CA ASN A 75 30.15 3.93 2.54
C ASN A 75 30.16 2.60 3.30
N HIS A 76 30.71 1.56 2.69
CA HIS A 76 30.82 0.23 3.29
C HIS A 76 31.76 0.15 4.50
N LYS A 77 32.53 1.20 4.80
CA LYS A 77 33.39 1.26 5.99
C LYS A 77 32.67 1.85 7.21
N ASP A 78 31.54 2.54 7.00
CA ASP A 78 30.76 3.12 8.08
C ASP A 78 29.76 2.10 8.65
N ARG A 79 30.23 1.34 9.65
CA ARG A 79 29.42 0.35 10.35
C ARG A 79 28.25 0.93 11.14
N SER A 80 28.24 2.23 11.41
CA SER A 80 27.08 2.87 12.08
C SER A 80 25.86 2.97 11.17
N SER A 81 26.07 2.87 9.85
CA SER A 81 25.02 2.97 8.83
C SER A 81 24.44 1.62 8.38
N MET A 82 24.89 0.50 8.98
CA MET A 82 24.58 -0.86 8.52
C MET A 82 24.13 -1.76 9.67
N ASP A 83 23.29 -2.75 9.35
CA ASP A 83 22.96 -3.81 10.30
C ASP A 83 24.11 -4.83 10.45
N LYS A 84 23.93 -5.83 11.32
CA LYS A 84 24.93 -6.89 11.55
C LYS A 84 25.22 -7.75 10.31
N SER A 85 24.30 -7.77 9.34
CA SER A 85 24.43 -8.53 8.08
C SER A 85 25.03 -7.70 6.95
N GLY A 86 25.28 -6.40 7.19
CA GLY A 86 25.77 -5.46 6.20
C GLY A 86 24.67 -4.87 5.29
N ASN A 87 23.40 -4.97 5.65
CA ASN A 87 22.29 -4.32 4.96
C ASN A 87 22.07 -2.89 5.46
N ILE A 88 21.31 -2.12 4.68
CA ILE A 88 20.76 -0.83 5.12
C ILE A 88 19.90 -1.00 6.39
N LEU A 89 19.91 0.00 7.26
CA LEU A 89 19.15 -0.04 8.51
C LEU A 89 17.63 -0.06 8.27
N PRO A 90 16.84 -0.70 9.15
CA PRO A 90 15.39 -0.60 9.13
C PRO A 90 14.92 0.86 9.18
N GLY A 91 13.86 1.17 8.43
CA GLY A 91 13.36 2.55 8.31
C GLY A 91 14.06 3.40 7.26
N SER A 92 15.07 2.86 6.56
CA SER A 92 15.64 3.52 5.39
C SER A 92 14.58 3.68 4.29
N VAL A 93 14.27 4.93 3.94
CA VAL A 93 13.34 5.27 2.84
C VAL A 93 14.15 5.79 1.65
N SER A 94 14.00 5.14 0.50
CA SER A 94 14.56 5.61 -0.76
C SER A 94 13.44 5.96 -1.72
N MET A 95 13.43 7.21 -2.21
CA MET A 95 12.60 7.60 -3.34
C MET A 95 13.47 7.60 -4.59
N ALA A 96 13.29 6.62 -5.47
CA ALA A 96 14.03 6.59 -6.71
C ALA A 96 13.53 7.72 -7.61
N SER A 97 14.41 8.59 -8.12
CA SER A 97 14.05 9.60 -9.14
C SER A 97 13.64 8.97 -10.49
N LYS A 98 13.93 7.68 -10.68
CA LYS A 98 13.41 6.82 -11.76
C LYS A 98 12.06 6.16 -11.43
N ALA A 99 11.43 6.49 -10.31
CA ALA A 99 10.07 6.05 -10.02
C ALA A 99 9.16 6.69 -11.07
N TRP A 100 8.72 5.85 -12.01
CA TRP A 100 7.71 6.07 -13.03
C TRP A 100 7.01 7.44 -12.96
N PRO A 101 7.26 8.35 -13.93
CA PRO A 101 6.79 9.74 -13.90
C PRO A 101 5.27 9.94 -13.80
N HIS A 102 4.49 8.86 -13.83
CA HIS A 102 3.04 8.88 -14.01
C HIS A 102 2.23 8.28 -12.85
N TYR A 103 2.86 7.69 -11.83
CA TYR A 103 2.13 6.88 -10.83
C TYR A 103 1.77 7.61 -9.53
N PHE A 104 2.30 8.81 -9.29
CA PHE A 104 1.90 9.69 -8.19
C PHE A 104 1.83 11.13 -8.69
N ASN A 105 0.60 11.62 -8.89
CA ASN A 105 0.25 13.03 -9.10
C ASN A 105 -0.60 13.50 -7.92
#